data_AF-A0A3D6DAW0-F1
#
_entry.id   AF-A0A3D6DAW0-F1
#
_cell.length_a   1.000
_cell.length_b   1.000
_cell.length_c   1.000
_cell.angle_alpha   90.00
_cell.angle_beta   90.00
_cell.angle_gamma   90.00
#
_symmetry.space_group_name_H-M   'P 1'
#
loop_
_entity.id
_entity.type
_entity.pdbx_description
1 polymer ?
#
loop_
_entity_poly.entity_id
_entity_poly.type
_entity_poly.pdbx_seq_one_letter_code
_entity_poly.pdbx_strand_id
1 'polypeptide(L)'
;MAEEDKKKLEIALQLKRALERDLERIGKYKPREKKESRTKYTPQSRQKPVTIDFSKVKNLRDVDEQDYDAPDPDLLSAIRKSMSSANIERRISLQVLSNLIEGKCYEVSRQLEGSRDPELLYNLWECNLFEGKITLHSAFKLLKDFPGSPVAMLFLAEVLLFAYNAFLHSEKILSTLFEIFRNPRLGFLLSMYRAEKNAAAEYLGELTRTGQYKDALPIYLLLHLIGHGDETKMEPLRKLVSERKHNACAMAALALENLNRRKLNPGNLQQLAAQFPFCKVLSNIAAYTEAAEGKEFESFNVDEPTRLKLHIARAVNNGKSERTKELTARLAEMFGEFQLTLGIRENVTERKGLLLHKDELRQATTLKISSGVDVARLLFDYAEKSGESYSKVDYVIETPEIEFLRLVWGWRVCQRMY
;
A
#
# COMPACT_ATOMS: atom_id res chain seq x y z
N MET A 1 -39.17 17.14 -26.66
CA MET A 1 -39.32 18.54 -26.21
C MET A 1 -40.50 19.14 -26.96
N ALA A 2 -41.52 19.57 -26.25
CA ALA A 2 -42.74 20.10 -26.86
C ALA A 2 -42.43 21.45 -27.54
N GLU A 3 -43.12 21.74 -28.65
CA GLU A 3 -43.03 22.99 -29.44
C GLU A 3 -43.08 24.27 -28.54
N GLU A 4 -43.79 24.16 -27.43
CA GLU A 4 -43.97 25.18 -26.40
C GLU A 4 -42.67 25.54 -25.66
N ASP A 5 -41.81 24.56 -25.37
CA ASP A 5 -40.54 24.79 -24.67
C ASP A 5 -39.54 25.54 -25.56
N LYS A 6 -39.63 25.30 -26.88
CA LYS A 6 -38.80 25.98 -27.87
C LYS A 6 -39.21 27.46 -28.02
N LYS A 7 -40.53 27.74 -28.02
CA LYS A 7 -41.05 29.12 -27.99
C LYS A 7 -40.67 29.85 -26.70
N LYS A 8 -40.75 29.20 -25.55
CA LYS A 8 -40.32 29.78 -24.26
C LYS A 8 -38.82 30.12 -24.27
N LEU A 9 -37.98 29.25 -24.82
CA LEU A 9 -36.55 29.49 -24.95
C LEU A 9 -36.23 30.65 -25.89
N GLU A 10 -36.92 30.76 -27.03
CA GLU A 10 -36.76 31.89 -27.96
C GLU A 10 -37.15 33.22 -27.32
N ILE A 11 -38.27 33.26 -26.59
CA ILE A 11 -38.71 34.45 -25.85
C ILE A 11 -37.67 34.83 -24.79
N ALA A 12 -37.15 33.86 -24.03
CA ALA A 12 -36.12 34.11 -23.02
C ALA A 12 -34.82 34.68 -23.62
N LEU A 13 -34.40 34.17 -24.79
CA LEU A 13 -33.23 34.69 -25.50
C LEU A 13 -33.44 36.10 -26.05
N GLN A 14 -34.64 36.41 -26.54
CA GLN A 14 -34.99 37.77 -26.97
C GLN A 14 -35.00 38.75 -25.79
N LEU A 15 -35.54 38.35 -24.63
CA LEU A 15 -35.56 39.15 -23.41
C LEU A 15 -34.14 39.44 -22.91
N LYS A 16 -33.27 38.42 -22.93
CA LYS A 16 -31.86 38.56 -22.58
C LYS A 16 -31.15 39.58 -23.48
N ARG A 17 -31.35 39.50 -24.80
CA ARG A 17 -30.75 40.44 -25.77
C ARG A 17 -31.29 41.87 -25.65
N ALA A 18 -32.53 42.04 -25.17
CA ALA A 18 -33.09 43.35 -24.89
C ALA A 18 -32.45 43.96 -23.63
N LEU A 19 -32.32 43.16 -22.56
CA LEU A 19 -31.66 43.56 -21.32
C LEU A 19 -30.18 43.91 -21.52
N GLU A 20 -29.45 43.13 -22.31
CA GLU A 20 -28.04 43.42 -22.62
C GLU A 20 -27.88 44.78 -23.33
N ARG A 21 -28.78 45.10 -24.28
CA ARG A 21 -28.77 46.40 -24.97
C ARG A 21 -29.13 47.57 -24.06
N ASP A 22 -30.09 47.40 -23.17
CA ASP A 22 -30.45 48.44 -22.21
C ASP A 22 -29.31 48.67 -21.18
N LEU A 23 -28.64 47.61 -20.74
CA LEU A 23 -27.49 47.70 -19.83
C LEU A 23 -26.26 48.34 -20.48
N GLU A 24 -26.04 48.13 -21.79
CA GLU A 24 -25.03 48.87 -22.57
C GLU A 24 -25.39 50.36 -22.67
N ARG A 25 -26.67 50.67 -22.92
CA ARG A 25 -27.15 52.06 -23.06
C ARG A 25 -27.03 52.86 -21.75
N ILE A 26 -27.18 52.19 -20.61
CA ILE A 26 -27.03 52.76 -19.26
C ILE A 26 -25.55 52.77 -18.81
N GLY A 27 -24.62 52.27 -19.65
CA GLY A 27 -23.19 52.25 -19.37
C GLY A 27 -22.76 51.24 -18.31
N LYS A 28 -23.66 50.34 -17.89
CA LYS A 28 -23.41 49.32 -16.86
C LYS A 28 -22.92 47.99 -17.43
N TYR A 29 -22.87 47.86 -18.76
CA TYR A 29 -22.33 46.69 -19.44
C TYR A 29 -21.29 47.11 -20.47
N LYS A 30 -20.06 46.58 -20.35
CA LYS A 30 -19.05 46.60 -21.39
C LYS A 30 -18.81 45.14 -21.81
N PRO A 31 -19.17 44.73 -23.04
CA PRO A 31 -18.85 43.38 -23.50
C PRO A 31 -17.33 43.19 -23.49
N ARG A 32 -16.87 42.13 -22.83
CA ARG A 32 -15.44 41.77 -22.84
C ARG A 32 -15.05 41.41 -24.27
N GLU A 33 -14.30 42.28 -24.93
CA GLU A 33 -13.58 41.93 -26.17
C GLU A 33 -12.69 40.72 -25.85
N LYS A 34 -13.00 39.57 -26.46
CA LYS A 34 -12.11 38.42 -26.44
C LYS A 34 -10.88 38.80 -27.25
N LYS A 35 -9.79 39.18 -26.56
CA LYS A 35 -8.47 39.17 -27.16
C LYS A 35 -8.18 37.75 -27.63
N GLU A 36 -8.16 37.54 -28.94
CA GLU A 36 -7.63 36.33 -29.56
C GLU A 36 -6.11 36.30 -29.30
N SER A 37 -5.71 35.79 -28.13
CA SER A 37 -4.35 35.31 -27.97
C SER A 37 -4.21 34.09 -28.85
N ARG A 38 -3.38 34.15 -29.90
CA ARG A 38 -2.86 32.96 -30.58
C ARG A 38 -2.25 32.04 -29.53
N THR A 39 -3.00 31.05 -29.08
CA THR A 39 -2.52 30.02 -28.17
C THR A 39 -1.45 29.23 -28.91
N LYS A 40 -0.17 29.47 -28.58
CA LYS A 40 0.85 28.43 -28.75
C LYS A 40 0.29 27.20 -28.05
N TYR A 41 0.00 26.15 -28.83
CA TYR A 41 -0.31 24.84 -28.28
C TYR A 41 0.91 24.41 -27.46
N THR A 42 0.84 24.68 -26.16
CA THR A 42 1.70 24.03 -25.18
C THR A 42 0.90 22.80 -24.81
N PRO A 43 1.34 21.57 -25.13
CA PRO A 43 0.63 20.41 -24.62
C PRO A 43 0.52 20.61 -23.12
N GLN A 44 -0.71 20.66 -22.61
CA GLN A 44 -0.96 20.50 -21.19
C GLN A 44 -0.49 19.08 -20.87
N SER A 45 0.80 18.95 -20.60
CA SER A 45 1.30 17.89 -19.76
C SER A 45 0.37 17.89 -18.56
N ARG A 46 -0.45 16.85 -18.43
CA ARG A 46 -1.26 16.58 -17.24
C ARG A 46 -0.37 16.19 -16.05
N GLN A 47 0.86 16.69 -15.98
CA GLN A 47 1.70 16.57 -14.80
C GLN A 47 1.12 17.52 -13.76
N LYS A 48 0.40 16.95 -12.80
CA LYS A 48 0.12 17.60 -11.52
C LYS A 48 1.48 18.16 -11.03
N PRO A 49 1.60 19.47 -10.74
CA PRO A 49 2.87 20.01 -10.29
C PRO A 49 3.25 19.30 -8.98
N VAL A 50 4.46 18.76 -8.91
CA VAL A 50 5.02 18.16 -7.70
C VAL A 50 4.98 19.18 -6.57
N THR A 51 4.26 18.88 -5.49
CA THR A 51 4.05 19.82 -4.36
C THR A 51 5.01 19.53 -3.21
N ILE A 52 6.31 19.46 -3.50
CA ILE A 52 7.34 19.14 -2.51
C ILE A 52 8.15 20.39 -2.15
N ASP A 53 8.26 20.66 -0.86
CA ASP A 53 9.22 21.58 -0.28
C ASP A 53 10.57 20.89 -0.11
N PHE A 54 11.37 20.97 -1.17
CA PHE A 54 12.75 20.48 -1.18
C PHE A 54 13.69 21.26 -0.26
N SER A 55 13.25 22.13 0.65
CA SER A 55 14.12 22.59 1.75
C SER A 55 14.15 21.60 2.92
N LYS A 56 13.13 20.75 3.06
CA LYS A 56 12.92 19.85 4.21
C LYS A 56 13.22 18.38 3.95
N VAL A 57 13.42 18.00 2.68
CA VAL A 57 13.58 16.59 2.27
C VAL A 57 15.02 16.09 2.51
N LYS A 58 15.24 15.07 3.32
CA LYS A 58 16.56 14.47 3.53
C LYS A 58 16.66 13.05 2.95
N ASN A 59 15.55 12.33 2.91
CA ASN A 59 15.46 10.96 2.43
C ASN A 59 14.20 10.73 1.57
N LEU A 60 14.04 9.53 1.00
CA LEU A 60 12.87 9.17 0.20
C LEU A 60 11.55 9.25 0.99
N ARG A 61 11.58 9.04 2.30
CA ARG A 61 10.35 9.09 3.11
C ARG A 61 9.81 10.50 3.17
N ASP A 62 10.66 11.51 3.34
CA ASP A 62 10.24 12.91 3.36
C ASP A 62 9.58 13.35 2.05
N VAL A 63 9.90 12.68 0.94
CA VAL A 63 9.19 12.83 -0.34
C VAL A 63 7.79 12.23 -0.24
N ASP A 64 7.69 10.97 0.17
CA ASP A 64 6.42 10.24 0.32
C ASP A 64 5.48 10.91 1.35
N GLU A 65 6.02 11.61 2.36
CA GLU A 65 5.22 12.39 3.32
C GLU A 65 4.52 13.59 2.69
N GLN A 66 5.14 14.20 1.68
CA GLN A 66 4.67 15.43 1.05
C GLN A 66 3.87 15.16 -0.23
N ASP A 67 4.32 14.22 -1.05
CA ASP A 67 3.73 13.89 -2.34
C ASP A 67 3.87 12.38 -2.63
N TYR A 68 2.99 11.61 -1.98
CA TYR A 68 2.93 10.14 -2.10
C TYR A 68 2.62 9.66 -3.53
N ASP A 69 2.03 10.52 -4.36
CA ASP A 69 1.51 10.17 -5.69
C ASP A 69 2.43 10.55 -6.84
N ALA A 70 3.47 11.36 -6.60
CA ALA A 70 4.36 11.81 -7.66
C ALA A 70 5.02 10.60 -8.37
N PRO A 71 5.06 10.53 -9.71
CA PRO A 71 5.90 9.56 -10.40
C PRO A 71 7.39 9.91 -10.27
N ASP A 72 8.27 8.90 -10.27
CA ASP A 72 9.74 9.10 -10.24
C ASP A 72 10.27 10.08 -11.31
N PRO A 73 9.82 10.03 -12.59
CA PRO A 73 10.26 11.00 -13.60
C PRO A 73 9.91 12.46 -13.27
N ASP A 74 8.74 12.69 -12.69
CA ASP A 74 8.28 14.02 -12.32
C ASP A 74 9.05 14.54 -11.10
N LEU A 75 9.29 13.66 -10.13
CA LEU A 75 10.12 13.93 -8.95
C LEU A 75 11.56 14.30 -9.35
N LEU A 76 12.19 13.53 -10.24
CA LEU A 76 13.55 13.82 -10.74
C LEU A 76 13.62 15.18 -11.44
N SER A 77 12.61 15.52 -12.25
CA SER A 77 12.49 16.83 -12.89
C SER A 77 12.40 17.96 -11.86
N ALA A 78 11.62 17.77 -10.80
CA ALA A 78 11.44 18.74 -9.72
C ALA A 78 12.72 18.90 -8.87
N ILE A 79 13.41 17.81 -8.55
CA ILE A 79 14.71 17.83 -7.86
C ILE A 79 15.74 18.64 -8.67
N ARG A 80 15.86 18.36 -9.98
CA ARG A 80 16.79 19.08 -10.87
C ARG A 80 16.53 20.58 -10.91
N LYS A 81 15.26 20.99 -10.92
CA LYS A 81 14.88 22.40 -10.82
C LYS A 81 15.29 23.00 -9.47
N SER A 82 15.03 22.29 -8.36
CA SER A 82 15.38 22.77 -7.02
C SER A 82 16.90 22.94 -6.83
N MET A 83 17.72 22.02 -7.37
CA MET A 83 19.18 22.09 -7.29
C MET A 83 19.79 23.37 -7.88
N SER A 84 19.12 23.99 -8.86
CA SER A 84 19.59 25.22 -9.53
C SER A 84 19.64 26.44 -8.59
N SER A 85 18.77 26.45 -7.57
CA SER A 85 18.65 27.55 -6.59
C SER A 85 19.16 27.18 -5.20
N ALA A 86 19.60 25.93 -5.00
CA ALA A 86 20.07 25.41 -3.74
C ALA A 86 21.54 25.78 -3.45
N ASN A 87 21.87 25.92 -2.16
CA ASN A 87 23.26 26.01 -1.70
C ASN A 87 24.02 24.67 -1.91
N ILE A 88 25.33 24.66 -1.69
CA ILE A 88 26.18 23.48 -1.98
C ILE A 88 25.74 22.24 -1.20
N GLU A 89 25.58 22.35 0.11
CA GLU A 89 25.18 21.23 0.98
C GLU A 89 23.83 20.64 0.57
N ARG A 90 22.87 21.52 0.26
CA ARG A 90 21.54 21.12 -0.19
C ARG A 90 21.59 20.49 -1.57
N ARG A 91 22.42 20.99 -2.47
CA ARG A 91 22.63 20.41 -3.79
C ARG A 91 23.19 18.99 -3.68
N ILE A 92 24.13 18.73 -2.77
CA ILE A 92 24.63 17.37 -2.50
C ILE A 92 23.50 16.47 -2.03
N SER A 93 22.72 16.91 -1.04
CA SER A 93 21.59 16.13 -0.50
C SER A 93 20.56 15.79 -1.58
N LEU A 94 20.20 16.76 -2.42
CA LEU A 94 19.28 16.57 -3.55
C LEU A 94 19.86 15.66 -4.64
N GLN A 95 21.16 15.74 -4.89
CA GLN A 95 21.84 14.88 -5.85
C GLN A 95 21.90 13.42 -5.35
N VAL A 96 22.12 13.22 -4.05
CA VAL A 96 22.04 11.90 -3.39
C VAL A 96 20.65 11.30 -3.59
N LEU A 97 19.59 12.06 -3.31
CA LEU A 97 18.20 11.63 -3.55
C LEU A 97 17.95 11.29 -5.02
N SER A 98 18.40 12.14 -5.95
CA SER A 98 18.29 11.88 -7.39
C SER A 98 18.99 10.59 -7.78
N ASN A 99 20.19 10.33 -7.25
CA ASN A 99 20.96 9.13 -7.54
C ASN A 99 20.29 7.88 -6.95
N LEU A 100 19.73 7.97 -5.75
CA LEU A 100 18.96 6.90 -5.10
C LEU A 100 17.71 6.54 -5.93
N ILE A 101 16.94 7.54 -6.37
CA ILE A 101 15.80 7.37 -7.28
C ILE A 101 16.25 6.86 -8.66
N GLU A 102 17.47 7.11 -9.10
CA GLU A 102 17.98 6.53 -10.36
C GLU A 102 18.62 5.14 -10.16
N GLY A 103 18.69 4.62 -8.92
CA GLY A 103 19.33 3.34 -8.62
C GLY A 103 20.86 3.38 -8.73
N LYS A 104 21.47 4.56 -8.68
CA LYS A 104 22.91 4.78 -8.82
C LYS A 104 23.61 4.70 -7.45
N CYS A 105 23.56 3.53 -6.82
CA CYS A 105 24.08 3.29 -5.46
C CYS A 105 25.58 3.58 -5.31
N TYR A 106 26.37 3.33 -6.36
CA TYR A 106 27.80 3.69 -6.39
C TYR A 106 28.03 5.21 -6.23
N GLU A 107 27.21 6.02 -6.91
CA GLU A 107 27.28 7.48 -6.84
C GLU A 107 26.87 7.99 -5.45
N VAL A 108 25.83 7.39 -4.86
CA VAL A 108 25.41 7.69 -3.48
C VAL A 108 26.55 7.41 -2.49
N SER A 109 27.20 6.25 -2.63
CA SER A 109 28.32 5.84 -1.77
C SER A 109 29.49 6.82 -1.84
N ARG A 110 29.87 7.22 -3.05
CA ARG A 110 30.95 8.20 -3.28
C ARG A 110 30.62 9.57 -2.70
N GLN A 111 29.37 10.02 -2.84
CA GLN A 111 28.94 11.35 -2.38
C GLN A 111 28.80 11.44 -0.86
N LEU A 112 28.51 10.33 -0.20
CA LEU A 112 28.36 10.25 1.25
C LEU A 112 29.62 9.72 1.96
N GLU A 113 30.71 9.53 1.23
CA GLU A 113 32.00 9.13 1.81
C GLU A 113 32.45 10.14 2.88
N GLY A 114 32.71 9.65 4.09
CA GLY A 114 33.11 10.48 5.22
C GLY A 114 31.98 11.25 5.92
N SER A 115 30.73 11.16 5.44
CA SER A 115 29.57 11.73 6.15
C SER A 115 29.37 11.07 7.51
N ARG A 116 28.96 11.86 8.50
CA ARG A 116 28.57 11.39 9.85
C ARG A 116 27.13 11.72 10.21
N ASP A 117 26.38 12.34 9.30
CA ASP A 117 24.98 12.67 9.53
C ASP A 117 24.11 11.43 9.28
N PRO A 118 23.49 10.84 10.31
CA PRO A 118 22.68 9.63 10.16
C PRO A 118 21.47 9.83 9.23
N GLU A 119 20.93 11.05 9.12
CA GLU A 119 19.80 11.34 8.22
C GLU A 119 20.20 11.25 6.74
N LEU A 120 21.43 11.68 6.42
CA LEU A 120 21.97 11.55 5.06
C LEU A 120 22.49 10.14 4.79
N LEU A 121 23.18 9.54 5.76
CA LEU A 121 23.69 8.16 5.68
C LEU A 121 22.56 7.14 5.53
N TYR A 122 21.36 7.44 6.01
CA TYR A 122 20.18 6.62 5.81
C TYR A 122 19.93 6.29 4.32
N ASN A 123 20.15 7.25 3.40
CA ASN A 123 20.07 7.01 1.94
C ASN A 123 21.11 5.99 1.44
N LEU A 124 22.32 6.00 2.02
CA LEU A 124 23.36 5.01 1.71
C LEU A 124 22.98 3.63 2.23
N TRP A 125 22.38 3.57 3.41
CA TRP A 125 21.91 2.32 3.99
C TRP A 125 20.80 1.68 3.15
N GLU A 126 19.86 2.49 2.63
CA GLU A 126 18.85 2.05 1.66
C GLU A 126 19.49 1.51 0.37
N CYS A 127 20.47 2.22 -0.21
CA CYS A 127 21.22 1.70 -1.36
C CYS A 127 21.79 0.30 -1.10
N ASN A 128 22.44 0.11 0.05
CA ASN A 128 23.02 -1.17 0.42
C ASN A 128 21.96 -2.27 0.63
N LEU A 129 20.78 -1.90 1.13
CA LEU A 129 19.65 -2.82 1.24
C LEU A 129 19.14 -3.22 -0.15
N PHE A 130 18.93 -2.27 -1.06
CA PHE A 130 18.44 -2.51 -2.42
C PHE A 130 19.41 -3.37 -3.24
N GLU A 131 20.71 -3.24 -3.02
CA GLU A 131 21.74 -4.07 -3.65
C GLU A 131 21.95 -5.44 -2.95
N GLY A 132 21.19 -5.74 -1.88
CA GLY A 132 21.35 -6.98 -1.12
C GLY A 132 22.69 -7.09 -0.37
N LYS A 133 23.38 -5.97 -0.14
CA LYS A 133 24.69 -5.92 0.53
C LYS A 133 24.58 -5.81 2.05
N ILE A 134 23.40 -5.50 2.58
CA ILE A 134 23.19 -5.36 4.02
C ILE A 134 22.98 -6.73 4.69
N THR A 135 23.61 -6.92 5.84
CA THR A 135 23.37 -8.05 6.75
C THR A 135 22.72 -7.57 8.03
N LEU A 136 22.09 -8.49 8.77
CA LEU A 136 21.56 -8.20 10.10
C LEU A 136 22.67 -7.69 11.05
N HIS A 137 23.88 -8.26 10.95
CA HIS A 137 25.02 -7.81 11.74
C HIS A 137 25.41 -6.36 11.44
N SER A 138 25.47 -5.97 10.16
CA SER A 138 25.76 -4.59 9.79
C SER A 138 24.65 -3.62 10.23
N ALA A 139 23.38 -4.02 10.15
CA ALA A 139 22.27 -3.20 10.64
C ALA A 139 22.36 -2.97 12.17
N PHE A 140 22.66 -4.01 12.95
CA PHE A 140 22.91 -3.86 14.39
C PHE A 140 24.15 -3.02 14.71
N LYS A 141 25.21 -3.14 13.90
CA LYS A 141 26.40 -2.30 14.06
C LYS A 141 26.05 -0.83 13.86
N LEU A 142 25.26 -0.49 12.83
CA LEU A 142 24.79 0.89 12.61
C LEU A 142 24.00 1.43 13.81
N LEU A 143 23.14 0.62 14.43
CA LEU A 143 22.43 1.02 15.63
C LEU A 143 23.37 1.30 16.81
N LYS A 144 24.46 0.54 16.95
CA LYS A 144 25.49 0.77 17.98
C LYS A 144 26.35 1.99 17.69
N ASP A 145 26.64 2.25 16.42
CA ASP A 145 27.44 3.39 15.97
C ASP A 145 26.64 4.71 16.10
N PHE A 146 25.31 4.64 16.01
CA PHE A 146 24.38 5.77 16.15
C PHE A 146 23.30 5.50 17.23
N PRO A 147 23.69 5.39 18.52
CA PRO A 147 22.76 5.06 19.58
C PRO A 147 21.71 6.16 19.76
N GLY A 148 20.44 5.78 19.89
CA GLY A 148 19.33 6.72 20.01
C GLY A 148 18.92 7.41 18.71
N SER A 149 19.59 7.12 17.59
CA SER A 149 19.20 7.65 16.28
C SER A 149 17.88 7.02 15.79
N PRO A 150 16.84 7.83 15.53
CA PRO A 150 15.54 7.35 15.05
C PRO A 150 15.66 6.62 13.72
N VAL A 151 16.45 7.18 12.81
CA VAL A 151 16.66 6.63 11.47
C VAL A 151 17.47 5.34 11.49
N ALA A 152 18.37 5.15 12.46
CA ALA A 152 19.09 3.88 12.62
C ALA A 152 18.16 2.76 13.11
N MET A 153 17.28 3.06 14.08
CA MET A 153 16.24 2.13 14.52
C MET A 153 15.26 1.81 13.39
N LEU A 154 14.85 2.83 12.63
CA LEU A 154 13.93 2.67 11.53
C LEU A 154 14.54 1.85 10.38
N PHE A 155 15.84 2.01 10.10
CA PHE A 155 16.57 1.16 9.16
C PHE A 155 16.68 -0.30 9.63
N LEU A 156 16.91 -0.54 10.93
CA LEU A 156 16.94 -1.91 11.46
C LEU A 156 15.58 -2.60 11.26
N ALA A 157 14.47 -1.90 11.52
CA ALA A 157 13.13 -2.42 11.27
C ALA A 157 12.92 -2.78 9.79
N GLU A 158 13.50 -2.00 8.87
CA GLU A 158 13.41 -2.22 7.43
C GLU A 158 14.15 -3.47 6.98
N VAL A 159 15.39 -3.62 7.45
CA VAL A 159 16.21 -4.81 7.17
C VAL A 159 15.51 -6.06 7.67
N LEU A 160 14.96 -6.02 8.90
CA LEU A 160 14.19 -7.13 9.45
C LEU A 160 12.96 -7.47 8.61
N LEU A 161 12.25 -6.45 8.11
CA LEU A 161 11.06 -6.62 7.28
C LEU A 161 11.38 -7.20 5.91
N PHE A 162 12.27 -6.54 5.16
CA PHE A 162 12.47 -6.79 3.73
C PHE A 162 13.52 -7.86 3.44
N ALA A 163 14.59 -7.95 4.24
CA ALA A 163 15.68 -8.90 3.99
C ALA A 163 15.52 -10.22 4.75
N TYR A 164 14.88 -10.20 5.93
CA TYR A 164 14.81 -11.35 6.83
C TYR A 164 13.40 -11.88 7.10
N ASN A 165 12.34 -11.21 6.63
CA ASN A 165 10.94 -11.57 6.90
C ASN A 165 10.62 -11.73 8.41
N ALA A 166 11.31 -10.99 9.27
CA ALA A 166 11.18 -11.03 10.73
C ALA A 166 10.15 -10.01 11.21
N PHE A 167 8.89 -10.19 10.80
CA PHE A 167 7.81 -9.20 10.95
C PHE A 167 7.52 -8.83 12.41
N LEU A 168 7.49 -9.81 13.31
CA LEU A 168 7.30 -9.57 14.75
C LEU A 168 8.38 -8.63 15.32
N HIS A 169 9.63 -8.79 14.90
CA HIS A 169 10.74 -7.97 15.40
C HIS A 169 10.71 -6.57 14.80
N SER A 170 10.38 -6.46 13.51
CA SER A 170 10.16 -5.17 12.84
C SER A 170 9.04 -4.37 13.53
N GLU A 171 7.90 -5.00 13.81
CA GLU A 171 6.78 -4.38 14.50
C GLU A 171 7.13 -3.87 15.90
N LYS A 172 7.91 -4.62 16.69
CA LYS A 172 8.36 -4.19 18.03
C LYS A 172 9.23 -2.93 17.98
N ILE A 173 10.14 -2.86 17.01
CA ILE A 173 11.00 -1.70 16.82
C ILE A 173 10.17 -0.49 16.38
N LEU A 174 9.27 -0.67 15.41
CA LEU A 174 8.35 0.37 14.95
C LEU A 174 7.44 0.87 16.08
N SER A 175 7.01 -0.01 16.97
CA SER A 175 6.23 0.37 18.17
C SER A 175 7.03 1.24 19.12
N THR A 176 8.29 0.89 19.35
CA THR A 176 9.22 1.71 20.17
C THR A 176 9.42 3.08 19.51
N LEU A 177 9.61 3.13 18.18
CA LEU A 177 9.70 4.38 17.44
C LEU A 177 8.43 5.21 17.58
N PHE A 178 7.26 4.59 17.51
CA PHE A 178 5.99 5.28 17.69
C PHE A 178 5.85 5.91 19.08
N GLU A 179 6.29 5.23 20.13
CA GLU A 179 6.28 5.78 21.50
C GLU A 179 7.15 7.05 21.62
N ILE A 180 8.25 7.11 20.88
CA ILE A 180 9.19 8.24 20.85
C ILE A 180 8.64 9.41 20.00
N PHE A 181 8.25 9.16 18.75
CA PHE A 181 7.87 10.23 17.81
C PHE A 181 6.40 10.63 17.89
N ARG A 182 5.53 9.74 18.37
CA ARG A 182 4.08 9.90 18.34
C ARG A 182 3.56 10.28 16.95
N ASN A 183 4.19 9.75 15.90
CA ASN A 183 3.81 10.01 14.52
C ASN A 183 2.44 9.36 14.23
N PRO A 184 1.39 10.13 13.88
CA PRO A 184 0.05 9.58 13.70
C PRO A 184 -0.06 8.58 12.56
N ARG A 185 0.78 8.69 11.51
CA ARG A 185 0.79 7.71 10.43
C ARG A 185 1.32 6.38 10.89
N LEU A 186 2.42 6.39 11.63
CA LEU A 186 2.97 5.17 12.20
C LEU A 186 1.97 4.52 13.16
N GLY A 187 1.30 5.33 13.99
CA GLY A 187 0.21 4.88 14.86
C GLY A 187 -0.93 4.22 14.08
N PHE A 188 -1.40 4.84 13.00
CA PHE A 188 -2.41 4.27 12.11
C PHE A 188 -1.99 2.92 11.52
N LEU A 189 -0.79 2.86 10.92
CA LEU A 189 -0.28 1.65 10.25
C LEU A 189 -0.07 0.49 11.24
N LEU A 190 0.48 0.76 12.43
CA LEU A 190 0.64 -0.24 13.48
C LEU A 190 -0.72 -0.74 14.01
N SER A 191 -1.68 0.17 14.19
CA SER A 191 -3.04 -0.20 14.64
C SER A 191 -3.74 -1.08 13.59
N MET A 192 -3.61 -0.75 12.30
CA MET A 192 -4.14 -1.58 11.21
C MET A 192 -3.47 -2.96 11.17
N TYR A 193 -2.15 -3.02 11.32
CA TYR A 193 -1.40 -4.29 11.40
C TYR A 193 -1.91 -5.20 12.54
N ARG A 194 -2.21 -4.62 13.70
CA ARG A 194 -2.73 -5.32 14.88
C ARG A 194 -4.25 -5.59 14.84
N ALA A 195 -4.92 -5.18 13.76
CA ALA A 195 -6.38 -5.19 13.63
C ALA A 195 -7.13 -4.36 14.71
N GLU A 196 -6.48 -3.34 15.27
CA GLU A 196 -7.02 -2.41 16.28
C GLU A 196 -7.77 -1.25 15.61
N LYS A 197 -8.95 -1.52 15.05
CA LYS A 197 -9.68 -0.56 14.18
C LYS A 197 -10.03 0.77 14.87
N ASN A 198 -10.43 0.73 16.14
CA ASN A 198 -10.80 1.95 16.86
C ASN A 198 -9.59 2.88 17.03
N ALA A 199 -8.44 2.33 17.43
CA ALA A 199 -7.19 3.08 17.53
C ALA A 199 -6.75 3.61 16.15
N ALA A 200 -6.87 2.80 15.10
CA ALA A 200 -6.58 3.25 13.74
C ALA A 200 -7.44 4.45 13.32
N ALA A 201 -8.73 4.46 13.66
CA ALA A 201 -9.63 5.57 13.35
C ALA A 201 -9.21 6.88 14.04
N GLU A 202 -8.77 6.82 15.31
CA GLU A 202 -8.27 7.98 16.05
C GLU A 202 -7.05 8.63 15.37
N TYR A 203 -6.06 7.81 15.01
CA TYR A 203 -4.86 8.28 14.31
C TYR A 203 -5.17 8.80 12.90
N LEU A 204 -6.09 8.17 12.18
CA LEU A 204 -6.53 8.64 10.87
C LEU A 204 -7.23 10.02 10.97
N GLY A 205 -8.02 10.23 12.02
CA GLY A 205 -8.60 11.53 12.34
C GLY A 205 -7.54 12.59 12.64
N GLU A 206 -6.46 12.23 13.32
CA GLU A 206 -5.31 13.12 13.55
C GLU A 206 -4.53 13.46 12.27
N LEU A 207 -4.26 12.48 11.41
CA LEU A 207 -3.64 12.71 10.10
C LEU A 207 -4.46 13.68 9.24
N THR A 208 -5.78 13.52 9.27
CA THR A 208 -6.69 14.40 8.52
C THR A 208 -6.63 15.84 9.04
N ARG A 209 -6.50 16.04 10.35
CA ARG A 209 -6.38 17.38 10.98
C ARG A 209 -5.03 18.05 10.71
N THR A 210 -3.93 17.29 10.76
CA THR A 210 -2.58 17.82 10.53
C THR A 210 -2.32 18.11 9.05
N GLY A 211 -3.07 17.48 8.15
CA GLY A 211 -2.93 17.66 6.70
C GLY A 211 -1.59 17.14 6.17
N GLN A 212 -0.89 16.28 6.91
CA GLN A 212 0.26 15.52 6.42
C GLN A 212 -0.23 14.34 5.57
N TYR A 213 0.60 13.85 4.63
CA TYR A 213 0.26 12.69 3.79
C TYR A 213 -1.05 12.83 3.00
N LYS A 214 -1.36 14.05 2.51
CA LYS A 214 -2.64 14.37 1.84
C LYS A 214 -2.98 13.40 0.71
N ASP A 215 -1.97 12.95 -0.03
CA ASP A 215 -2.16 12.03 -1.14
C ASP A 215 -2.30 10.56 -0.68
N ALA A 216 -1.74 10.16 0.45
CA ALA A 216 -1.97 8.81 0.98
C ALA A 216 -3.32 8.69 1.73
N LEU A 217 -3.85 9.79 2.28
CA LEU A 217 -5.07 9.81 3.09
C LEU A 217 -6.28 9.10 2.44
N PRO A 218 -6.64 9.34 1.16
CA PRO A 218 -7.75 8.61 0.52
C PRO A 218 -7.53 7.10 0.46
N ILE A 219 -6.27 6.66 0.28
CA ILE A 219 -5.91 5.24 0.25
C ILE A 219 -6.08 4.64 1.65
N TYR A 220 -5.57 5.33 2.68
CA TYR A 220 -5.69 4.89 4.08
C TYR A 220 -7.14 4.84 4.57
N LEU A 221 -7.94 5.84 4.21
CA LEU A 221 -9.36 5.85 4.50
C LEU A 221 -10.08 4.68 3.81
N LEU A 222 -9.71 4.35 2.57
CA LEU A 222 -10.31 3.24 1.85
C LEU A 222 -9.98 1.92 2.55
N LEU A 223 -8.69 1.68 2.82
CA LEU A 223 -8.22 0.47 3.51
C LEU A 223 -8.87 0.29 4.89
N HIS A 224 -9.02 1.38 5.65
CA HIS A 224 -9.67 1.34 6.96
C HIS A 224 -11.14 0.92 6.89
N LEU A 225 -11.86 1.32 5.83
CA LEU A 225 -13.29 1.09 5.66
C LEU A 225 -13.63 -0.23 4.94
N ILE A 226 -12.66 -0.96 4.36
CA ILE A 226 -12.94 -2.26 3.72
C ILE A 226 -13.64 -3.20 4.71
N GLY A 227 -14.77 -3.77 4.28
CA GLY A 227 -15.59 -4.70 5.08
C GLY A 227 -16.53 -4.04 6.10
N HIS A 228 -16.46 -2.73 6.32
CA HIS A 228 -17.24 -2.05 7.37
C HIS A 228 -17.85 -0.69 6.98
N GLY A 229 -17.36 -0.07 5.91
CA GLY A 229 -17.90 1.19 5.40
C GLY A 229 -19.28 1.01 4.76
N ASP A 230 -20.16 1.98 4.96
CA ASP A 230 -21.41 2.07 4.21
C ASP A 230 -21.14 2.45 2.75
N GLU A 231 -22.01 2.01 1.83
CA GLU A 231 -21.82 2.28 0.39
C GLU A 231 -21.86 3.77 0.06
N THR A 232 -22.52 4.59 0.90
CA THR A 232 -22.58 6.05 0.75
C THR A 232 -21.23 6.74 0.96
N LYS A 233 -20.37 6.25 1.86
CA LYS A 233 -18.99 6.74 2.02
C LYS A 233 -18.01 6.04 1.08
N MET A 234 -18.22 4.76 0.80
CA MET A 234 -17.31 3.97 -0.02
C MET A 234 -17.32 4.41 -1.48
N GLU A 235 -18.47 4.73 -2.08
CA GLU A 235 -18.55 5.06 -3.52
C GLU A 235 -17.76 6.32 -3.91
N PRO A 236 -17.90 7.48 -3.22
CA PRO A 236 -17.08 8.66 -3.51
C PRO A 236 -15.58 8.37 -3.34
N LEU A 237 -15.22 7.58 -2.34
CA LEU A 237 -13.83 7.25 -2.03
C LEU A 237 -13.22 6.34 -3.09
N ARG A 238 -13.95 5.31 -3.53
CA ARG A 238 -13.56 4.46 -4.67
C ARG A 238 -13.29 5.30 -5.91
N LYS A 239 -14.19 6.22 -6.24
CA LYS A 239 -14.02 7.11 -7.39
C LYS A 239 -12.74 7.94 -7.26
N LEU A 240 -12.53 8.59 -6.10
CA LEU A 240 -11.34 9.39 -5.83
C LEU A 240 -10.04 8.58 -5.93
N VAL A 241 -10.00 7.37 -5.38
CA VAL A 241 -8.81 6.48 -5.44
C VAL A 241 -8.60 5.95 -6.86
N SER A 242 -9.67 5.68 -7.62
CA SER A 242 -9.59 5.17 -9.01
C SER A 242 -8.98 6.15 -10.01
N GLU A 243 -8.96 7.44 -9.69
CA GLU A 243 -8.31 8.47 -10.50
C GLU A 243 -6.78 8.35 -10.45
N ARG A 244 -6.22 7.65 -9.44
CA ARG A 244 -4.78 7.52 -9.18
C ARG A 244 -4.17 6.27 -9.82
N LYS A 245 -4.46 6.03 -11.11
CA LYS A 245 -4.14 4.78 -11.83
C LYS A 245 -2.66 4.43 -11.91
N HIS A 246 -1.77 5.41 -11.71
CA HIS A 246 -0.32 5.22 -11.71
C HIS A 246 0.25 4.85 -10.32
N ASN A 247 -0.56 4.94 -9.25
CA ASN A 247 -0.14 4.59 -7.89
C ASN A 247 -0.49 3.12 -7.58
N ALA A 248 0.52 2.30 -7.33
CA ALA A 248 0.36 0.89 -7.01
C ALA A 248 -0.47 0.64 -5.75
N CYS A 249 -0.29 1.43 -4.68
CA CYS A 249 -1.04 1.29 -3.44
C CYS A 249 -2.52 1.65 -3.62
N ALA A 250 -2.83 2.64 -4.46
CA ALA A 250 -4.20 2.98 -4.80
C ALA A 250 -4.90 1.82 -5.53
N MET A 251 -4.22 1.22 -6.51
CA MET A 251 -4.76 0.09 -7.26
C MET A 251 -4.88 -1.17 -6.40
N ALA A 252 -3.93 -1.42 -5.49
CA ALA A 252 -3.98 -2.49 -4.51
C ALA A 252 -5.17 -2.35 -3.55
N ALA A 253 -5.42 -1.15 -3.03
CA ALA A 253 -6.55 -0.88 -2.14
C ALA A 253 -7.89 -1.12 -2.86
N LEU A 254 -8.02 -0.72 -4.14
CA LEU A 254 -9.20 -1.02 -4.95
C LEU A 254 -9.35 -2.51 -5.25
N ALA A 255 -8.26 -3.24 -5.46
CA ALA A 255 -8.30 -4.69 -5.67
C ALA A 255 -8.77 -5.42 -4.41
N LEU A 256 -8.26 -5.05 -3.23
CA LEU A 256 -8.73 -5.57 -1.94
C LEU A 256 -10.21 -5.28 -1.70
N GLU A 257 -10.65 -4.07 -2.04
CA GLU A 257 -12.05 -3.68 -1.90
C GLU A 257 -12.98 -4.47 -2.83
N ASN A 258 -12.58 -4.65 -4.10
CA ASN A 258 -13.31 -5.47 -5.05
C ASN A 258 -13.33 -6.95 -4.66
N LEU A 259 -12.23 -7.45 -4.09
CA LEU A 259 -12.17 -8.79 -3.50
C LEU A 259 -13.21 -8.91 -2.38
N ASN A 260 -13.22 -7.98 -1.41
CA ASN A 260 -14.19 -7.96 -0.32
C ASN A 260 -15.66 -7.89 -0.80
N ARG A 261 -15.91 -7.23 -1.93
CA ARG A 261 -17.25 -7.15 -2.56
C ARG A 261 -17.60 -8.34 -3.45
N ARG A 262 -16.70 -9.31 -3.61
CA ARG A 262 -16.84 -10.44 -4.53
C ARG A 262 -17.07 -9.99 -5.98
N LYS A 263 -16.44 -8.86 -6.36
CA LYS A 263 -16.49 -8.23 -7.70
C LYS A 263 -15.14 -8.25 -8.41
N LEU A 264 -14.24 -9.12 -7.98
CA LEU A 264 -12.91 -9.25 -8.56
C LEU A 264 -13.01 -9.82 -9.98
N ASN A 265 -12.34 -9.16 -10.94
CA ASN A 265 -12.16 -9.69 -12.29
C ASN A 265 -10.73 -10.22 -12.42
N PRO A 266 -10.52 -11.55 -12.56
CA PRO A 266 -9.19 -12.15 -12.62
C PRO A 266 -8.32 -11.61 -13.76
N GLY A 267 -8.91 -11.35 -14.94
CA GLY A 267 -8.17 -10.82 -16.09
C GLY A 267 -7.63 -9.41 -15.85
N ASN A 268 -8.44 -8.54 -15.22
CA ASN A 268 -7.98 -7.21 -14.84
C ASN A 268 -6.91 -7.26 -13.75
N LEU A 269 -7.02 -8.21 -12.81
CA LEU A 269 -6.06 -8.37 -11.73
C LEU A 269 -4.68 -8.79 -12.24
N GLN A 270 -4.62 -9.73 -13.19
CA GLN A 270 -3.36 -10.13 -13.83
C GLN A 270 -2.69 -8.97 -14.56
N GLN A 271 -3.46 -8.16 -15.28
CA GLN A 271 -2.94 -6.95 -15.93
C GLN A 271 -2.38 -5.94 -14.92
N LEU A 272 -3.06 -5.73 -13.79
CA LEU A 272 -2.60 -4.84 -12.73
C LEU A 272 -1.34 -5.38 -12.04
N ALA A 273 -1.27 -6.68 -11.77
CA ALA A 273 -0.08 -7.31 -11.18
C ALA A 273 1.13 -7.21 -12.13
N ALA A 274 0.91 -7.36 -13.45
CA ALA A 274 1.96 -7.15 -14.45
C ALA A 274 2.39 -5.68 -14.58
N GLN A 275 1.46 -4.74 -14.39
CA GLN A 275 1.76 -3.30 -14.38
C GLN A 275 2.57 -2.89 -13.15
N PHE A 276 2.33 -3.52 -12.00
CA PHE A 276 2.98 -3.23 -10.72
C PHE A 276 3.60 -4.51 -10.12
N PRO A 277 4.67 -5.06 -10.73
CA PRO A 277 5.25 -6.34 -10.31
C PRO A 277 5.82 -6.32 -8.87
N PHE A 278 6.14 -5.12 -8.37
CA PHE A 278 6.61 -4.90 -7.02
C PHE A 278 5.49 -4.90 -5.95
N CYS A 279 4.22 -4.83 -6.37
CA CYS A 279 3.08 -4.75 -5.45
C CYS A 279 2.62 -6.15 -5.01
N LYS A 280 3.13 -6.59 -3.85
CA LYS A 280 2.85 -7.94 -3.33
C LYS A 280 1.38 -8.18 -3.00
N VAL A 281 0.60 -7.17 -2.60
CA VAL A 281 -0.87 -7.30 -2.46
C VAL A 281 -1.52 -7.82 -3.75
N LEU A 282 -1.23 -7.20 -4.88
CA LEU A 282 -1.82 -7.58 -6.17
C LEU A 282 -1.38 -8.98 -6.57
N SER A 283 -0.09 -9.29 -6.44
CA SER A 283 0.46 -10.62 -6.71
C SER A 283 -0.15 -11.70 -5.81
N ASN A 284 -0.35 -11.40 -4.52
CA ASN A 284 -0.93 -12.33 -3.55
C ASN A 284 -2.39 -12.64 -3.90
N ILE A 285 -3.22 -11.61 -4.17
CA ILE A 285 -4.63 -11.82 -4.56
C ILE A 285 -4.69 -12.63 -5.84
N ALA A 286 -3.81 -12.35 -6.82
CA ALA A 286 -3.77 -13.07 -8.08
C ALA A 286 -3.44 -14.56 -7.86
N ALA A 287 -2.38 -14.85 -7.11
CA ALA A 287 -1.95 -16.21 -6.82
C ALA A 287 -3.01 -17.02 -6.05
N TYR A 288 -3.69 -16.41 -5.08
CA TYR A 288 -4.80 -17.08 -4.37
C TYR A 288 -5.97 -17.39 -5.31
N THR A 289 -6.33 -16.43 -6.17
CA THR A 289 -7.43 -16.61 -7.14
C THR A 289 -7.10 -17.74 -8.11
N GLU A 290 -5.88 -17.76 -8.66
CA GLU A 290 -5.40 -18.81 -9.56
C GLU A 290 -5.35 -20.18 -8.87
N ALA A 291 -4.83 -20.24 -7.65
CA ALA A 291 -4.75 -21.48 -6.87
C ALA A 291 -6.14 -22.06 -6.58
N ALA A 292 -7.10 -21.20 -6.19
CA ALA A 292 -8.49 -21.58 -5.94
C ALA A 292 -9.17 -22.13 -7.21
N GLU A 293 -8.85 -21.58 -8.38
CA GLU A 293 -9.43 -21.96 -9.68
C GLU A 293 -8.85 -23.23 -10.30
N GLY A 294 -7.79 -23.81 -9.75
CA GLY A 294 -7.18 -24.97 -10.38
C GLY A 294 -5.76 -24.78 -10.89
N LYS A 295 -5.38 -23.52 -11.13
CA LYS A 295 -4.30 -23.15 -12.02
C LYS A 295 -2.94 -23.17 -11.32
N GLU A 296 -1.89 -23.39 -12.11
CA GLU A 296 -0.53 -23.11 -11.64
C GLU A 296 -0.33 -21.61 -11.53
N PHE A 297 0.36 -21.17 -10.48
CA PHE A 297 0.68 -19.77 -10.23
C PHE A 297 2.19 -19.63 -9.98
N GLU A 298 2.73 -18.46 -10.30
CA GLU A 298 4.14 -18.15 -10.08
C GLU A 298 4.43 -17.89 -8.60
N SER A 299 4.86 -18.93 -7.87
CA SER A 299 5.16 -18.85 -6.43
C SER A 299 6.29 -17.88 -6.04
N PHE A 300 7.05 -17.34 -6.99
CA PHE A 300 8.16 -16.42 -6.72
C PHE A 300 7.72 -14.95 -6.62
N ASN A 301 6.55 -14.60 -7.16
CA ASN A 301 6.08 -13.21 -7.19
C ASN A 301 5.22 -12.80 -5.98
N VAL A 302 4.83 -13.74 -5.13
CA VAL A 302 4.10 -13.49 -3.88
C VAL A 302 5.04 -13.19 -2.72
N ASP A 303 4.49 -12.65 -1.62
CA ASP A 303 5.26 -12.55 -0.37
C ASP A 303 5.43 -13.88 0.37
N GLU A 304 6.36 -13.91 1.33
CA GLU A 304 6.67 -15.14 2.05
C GLU A 304 5.49 -15.71 2.85
N PRO A 305 4.69 -14.92 3.61
CA PRO A 305 3.50 -15.44 4.26
C PRO A 305 2.52 -16.10 3.31
N THR A 306 2.23 -15.46 2.17
CA THR A 306 1.32 -15.99 1.15
C THR A 306 1.87 -17.26 0.54
N ARG A 307 3.15 -17.29 0.20
CA ARG A 307 3.83 -18.49 -0.30
C ARG A 307 3.73 -19.65 0.68
N LEU A 308 3.97 -19.41 1.96
CA LEU A 308 3.84 -20.41 3.02
C LEU A 308 2.39 -20.92 3.14
N LYS A 309 1.40 -20.03 3.15
CA LYS A 309 -0.02 -20.42 3.22
C LYS A 309 -0.43 -21.30 2.02
N LEU A 310 -0.02 -20.94 0.81
CA LEU A 310 -0.27 -21.75 -0.40
C LEU A 310 0.45 -23.10 -0.34
N HIS A 311 1.68 -23.15 0.19
CA HIS A 311 2.38 -24.41 0.42
C HIS A 311 1.74 -25.28 1.50
N ILE A 312 1.19 -24.67 2.56
CA ILE A 312 0.41 -25.37 3.60
C ILE A 312 -0.85 -25.97 2.98
N ALA A 313 -1.60 -25.19 2.20
CA ALA A 313 -2.74 -25.68 1.42
C ALA A 313 -2.34 -26.88 0.57
N ARG A 314 -1.27 -26.78 -0.21
CA ARG A 314 -0.76 -27.91 -1.00
C ARG A 314 -0.36 -29.11 -0.16
N ALA A 315 0.29 -28.92 0.98
CA ALA A 315 0.70 -30.01 1.86
C ALA A 315 -0.49 -30.74 2.48
N VAL A 316 -1.51 -30.00 2.96
CA VAL A 316 -2.75 -30.55 3.50
C VAL A 316 -3.51 -31.38 2.47
N ASN A 317 -3.69 -30.84 1.26
CA ASN A 317 -4.40 -31.56 0.19
C ASN A 317 -3.66 -32.82 -0.28
N ASN A 318 -2.34 -32.91 -0.07
CA ASN A 318 -1.54 -34.09 -0.40
C ASN A 318 -1.29 -35.02 0.81
N GLY A 319 -1.94 -34.79 1.96
CA GLY A 319 -1.76 -35.60 3.17
C GLY A 319 -0.36 -35.55 3.78
N LYS A 320 0.43 -34.51 3.52
CA LYS A 320 1.83 -34.38 3.98
C LYS A 320 1.91 -33.76 5.38
N SER A 321 1.49 -34.52 6.40
CA SER A 321 1.42 -34.09 7.83
C SER A 321 2.69 -33.39 8.34
N GLU A 322 3.86 -34.02 8.25
CA GLU A 322 5.11 -33.44 8.76
C GLU A 322 5.50 -32.14 8.04
N ARG A 323 5.23 -32.07 6.72
CA ARG A 323 5.49 -30.85 5.96
C ARG A 323 4.57 -29.71 6.40
N THR A 324 3.33 -30.01 6.72
CA THR A 324 2.38 -29.01 7.26
C THR A 324 2.85 -28.47 8.61
N LYS A 325 3.35 -29.33 9.51
CA LYS A 325 3.91 -28.90 10.80
C LYS A 325 5.11 -27.98 10.62
N GLU A 326 6.03 -28.32 9.73
CA GLU A 326 7.22 -27.50 9.44
C GLU A 326 6.82 -26.11 8.89
N LEU A 327 5.91 -26.07 7.90
CA LEU A 327 5.51 -24.81 7.27
C LEU A 327 4.72 -23.91 8.23
N THR A 328 3.87 -24.48 9.08
CA THR A 328 3.15 -23.72 10.11
C THR A 328 4.07 -23.23 11.23
N ALA A 329 5.10 -24.01 11.60
CA ALA A 329 6.13 -23.56 12.54
C ALA A 329 6.87 -22.32 11.99
N ARG A 330 7.29 -22.35 10.73
CA ARG A 330 7.93 -21.20 10.06
C ARG A 330 7.02 -19.98 10.05
N LEU A 331 5.72 -20.16 9.81
CA LEU A 331 4.75 -19.07 9.85
C LEU A 331 4.63 -18.48 11.27
N ALA A 332 4.59 -19.33 12.30
CA ALA A 332 4.57 -18.89 13.69
C ALA A 332 5.88 -18.17 14.08
N GLU A 333 7.05 -18.59 13.61
CA GLU A 333 8.32 -17.91 13.86
C GLU A 333 8.34 -16.47 13.32
N MET A 334 7.70 -16.23 12.16
CA MET A 334 7.65 -14.91 11.52
C MET A 334 6.77 -13.91 12.29
N PHE A 335 5.67 -14.39 12.88
CA PHE A 335 4.63 -13.56 13.51
C PHE A 335 4.53 -13.71 15.04
N GLY A 336 5.22 -14.66 15.64
CA GLY A 336 5.04 -15.13 17.02
C GLY A 336 3.81 -16.03 17.18
N GLU A 337 2.65 -15.57 16.70
CA GLU A 337 1.43 -16.37 16.61
C GLU A 337 0.64 -16.03 15.33
N PHE A 338 -0.16 -16.98 14.86
CA PHE A 338 -1.16 -16.75 13.81
C PHE A 338 -2.49 -17.42 14.17
N GLN A 339 -3.56 -17.04 13.49
CA GLN A 339 -4.89 -17.62 13.69
C GLN A 339 -5.20 -18.66 12.63
N LEU A 340 -5.61 -19.85 13.06
CA LEU A 340 -6.13 -20.91 12.20
C LEU A 340 -7.62 -21.07 12.49
N THR A 341 -8.46 -20.70 11.53
CA THR A 341 -9.91 -20.90 11.63
C THR A 341 -10.31 -22.14 10.86
N LEU A 342 -10.95 -23.10 11.53
CA LEU A 342 -11.54 -24.30 10.94
C LEU A 342 -13.07 -24.11 10.87
N GLY A 343 -13.74 -24.65 9.85
CA GLY A 343 -15.20 -24.60 9.78
C GLY A 343 -15.78 -25.48 8.69
N ILE A 344 -17.11 -25.40 8.55
CA ILE A 344 -17.89 -26.21 7.60
C ILE A 344 -18.32 -25.32 6.43
N ARG A 345 -18.07 -25.75 5.19
CA ARG A 345 -18.56 -25.10 3.98
C ARG A 345 -19.96 -25.60 3.63
N GLU A 346 -20.72 -24.76 2.93
CA GLU A 346 -22.03 -25.14 2.39
C GLU A 346 -21.92 -26.28 1.36
N ASN A 347 -20.90 -26.19 0.51
CA ASN A 347 -20.64 -27.13 -0.57
C ASN A 347 -19.39 -27.97 -0.27
N VAL A 348 -19.33 -29.15 -0.88
CA VAL A 348 -18.13 -29.99 -0.86
C VAL A 348 -16.96 -29.22 -1.47
N THR A 349 -15.79 -29.31 -0.84
CA THR A 349 -14.56 -28.70 -1.33
C THR A 349 -13.54 -29.77 -1.72
N GLU A 350 -13.06 -29.69 -2.95
CA GLU A 350 -11.97 -30.54 -3.45
C GLU A 350 -10.60 -30.05 -2.97
N ARG A 351 -10.49 -28.76 -2.62
CA ARG A 351 -9.23 -28.11 -2.25
C ARG A 351 -9.38 -27.31 -0.96
N LYS A 352 -8.65 -27.72 0.06
CA LYS A 352 -8.66 -27.09 1.38
C LYS A 352 -7.65 -25.94 1.49
N GLY A 353 -7.96 -24.93 2.28
CA GLY A 353 -7.06 -23.83 2.63
C GLY A 353 -6.91 -22.74 1.56
N LEU A 354 -7.82 -22.69 0.59
CA LEU A 354 -7.81 -21.71 -0.52
C LEU A 354 -9.01 -20.75 -0.47
N LEU A 355 -9.68 -20.69 0.68
CA LEU A 355 -10.79 -19.76 0.93
C LEU A 355 -10.28 -18.32 1.01
N LEU A 356 -10.91 -17.44 0.23
CA LEU A 356 -10.64 -16.00 0.24
C LEU A 356 -11.38 -15.29 1.37
N HIS A 357 -12.56 -15.79 1.77
CA HIS A 357 -13.38 -15.18 2.79
C HIS A 357 -13.74 -16.17 3.90
N LYS A 358 -13.48 -15.76 5.14
CA LYS A 358 -13.77 -16.54 6.36
C LYS A 358 -15.26 -16.71 6.62
N ASP A 359 -16.10 -15.78 6.17
CA ASP A 359 -17.56 -15.83 6.32
C ASP A 359 -18.21 -16.97 5.52
N GLU A 360 -17.49 -17.63 4.62
CA GLU A 360 -17.91 -18.88 3.96
C GLU A 360 -17.88 -20.10 4.89
N LEU A 361 -17.29 -19.98 6.09
CA LEU A 361 -17.20 -21.05 7.08
C LEU A 361 -18.32 -20.93 8.12
N ARG A 362 -19.19 -21.94 8.17
CA ARG A 362 -20.20 -22.12 9.22
C ARG A 362 -19.58 -22.85 10.41
N GLN A 363 -20.14 -22.60 11.61
CA GLN A 363 -19.69 -23.18 12.88
C GLN A 363 -18.19 -22.96 13.17
N ALA A 364 -17.62 -21.89 12.64
CA ALA A 364 -16.18 -21.68 12.64
C ALA A 364 -15.56 -21.65 14.05
N THR A 365 -14.45 -22.38 14.22
CA THR A 365 -13.62 -22.38 15.43
C THR A 365 -12.24 -21.80 15.10
N THR A 366 -11.84 -20.75 15.81
CA THR A 366 -10.52 -20.12 15.64
C THR A 366 -9.55 -20.58 16.73
N LEU A 367 -8.38 -21.05 16.30
CA LEU A 367 -7.27 -21.50 17.13
C LEU A 367 -6.11 -20.51 17.00
N LYS A 368 -5.45 -20.19 18.13
CA LYS A 368 -4.18 -19.46 18.12
C LYS A 368 -3.03 -20.45 18.04
N ILE A 369 -2.19 -20.30 17.03
CA ILE A 369 -1.08 -21.19 16.72
C ILE A 369 0.23 -20.45 16.92
N SER A 370 1.05 -20.90 17.87
CA SER A 370 2.39 -20.36 18.16
C SER A 370 3.52 -21.35 17.86
N SER A 371 3.19 -22.54 17.34
CA SER A 371 4.15 -23.58 16.99
C SER A 371 3.65 -24.41 15.79
N GLY A 372 4.49 -25.32 15.28
CA GLY A 372 4.09 -26.21 14.20
C GLY A 372 2.90 -27.11 14.55
N VAL A 373 1.92 -27.19 13.66
CA VAL A 373 0.71 -28.01 13.81
C VAL A 373 0.36 -28.77 12.53
N ASP A 374 -0.23 -29.94 12.71
CA ASP A 374 -0.77 -30.73 11.60
C ASP A 374 -2.21 -30.30 11.29
N VAL A 375 -2.33 -29.36 10.35
CA VAL A 375 -3.63 -28.82 9.92
C VAL A 375 -4.54 -29.92 9.36
N ALA A 376 -3.99 -30.94 8.68
CA ALA A 376 -4.81 -32.02 8.13
C ALA A 376 -5.47 -32.84 9.25
N ARG A 377 -4.69 -33.21 10.28
CA ARG A 377 -5.22 -33.89 11.46
C ARG A 377 -6.25 -33.03 12.20
N LEU A 378 -5.98 -31.73 12.38
CA LEU A 378 -6.95 -30.82 13.00
C LEU A 378 -8.28 -30.78 12.23
N LEU A 379 -8.24 -30.83 10.90
CA LEU A 379 -9.45 -30.89 10.07
C LEU A 379 -10.19 -32.22 10.20
N PHE A 380 -9.48 -33.34 10.26
CA PHE A 380 -10.10 -34.65 10.51
C PHE A 380 -10.80 -34.68 11.88
N ASP A 381 -10.08 -34.29 12.94
CA ASP A 381 -10.64 -34.24 14.30
C ASP A 381 -11.85 -33.29 14.38
N TYR A 382 -11.80 -32.17 13.64
CA TYR A 382 -12.91 -31.22 13.56
C TYR A 382 -14.13 -31.81 12.82
N ALA A 383 -13.92 -32.51 11.72
CA ALA A 383 -14.98 -33.19 10.96
C ALA A 383 -15.69 -34.25 11.81
N GLU A 384 -14.92 -35.10 12.51
CA GLU A 384 -15.46 -36.14 13.39
C GLU A 384 -16.29 -35.55 14.53
N LYS A 385 -15.76 -34.54 15.23
CA LYS A 385 -16.47 -33.86 16.33
C LYS A 385 -17.76 -33.18 15.86
N SER A 386 -17.78 -32.67 14.63
CA SER A 386 -18.94 -31.96 14.07
C SER A 386 -19.95 -32.89 13.41
N GLY A 387 -19.67 -34.19 13.30
CA GLY A 387 -20.52 -35.15 12.59
C GLY A 387 -20.62 -34.88 11.08
N GLU A 388 -19.64 -34.20 10.49
CA GLU A 388 -19.62 -33.81 9.08
C GLU A 388 -18.58 -34.60 8.29
N SER A 389 -18.78 -34.67 6.97
CA SER A 389 -17.77 -35.25 6.07
C SER A 389 -16.50 -34.40 6.06
N TYR A 390 -15.33 -35.05 6.05
CA TYR A 390 -14.06 -34.37 5.81
C TYR A 390 -14.09 -33.53 4.53
N SER A 391 -14.85 -33.92 3.51
CA SER A 391 -14.98 -33.17 2.25
C SER A 391 -15.73 -31.84 2.38
N LYS A 392 -16.44 -31.59 3.49
CA LYS A 392 -17.15 -30.33 3.77
C LYS A 392 -16.40 -29.40 4.72
N VAL A 393 -15.39 -29.89 5.43
CA VAL A 393 -14.60 -29.03 6.34
C VAL A 393 -13.49 -28.32 5.57
N ASP A 394 -13.20 -27.08 5.97
CA ASP A 394 -12.14 -26.28 5.38
C ASP A 394 -11.52 -25.35 6.44
N TYR A 395 -10.49 -24.61 6.07
CA TYR A 395 -9.79 -23.70 6.96
C TYR A 395 -9.31 -22.43 6.28
N VAL A 396 -9.05 -21.42 7.12
CA VAL A 396 -8.41 -20.16 6.75
C VAL A 396 -7.25 -19.89 7.70
N ILE A 397 -6.10 -19.49 7.14
CA ILE A 397 -4.95 -19.02 7.91
C ILE A 397 -4.90 -17.50 7.88
N GLU A 398 -5.17 -16.90 9.03
CA GLU A 398 -5.15 -15.46 9.25
C GLU A 398 -3.81 -15.07 9.90
N THR A 399 -3.08 -14.16 9.25
CA THR A 399 -1.85 -13.57 9.75
C THR A 399 -2.03 -12.05 9.75
N PRO A 400 -1.32 -11.32 10.63
CA PRO A 400 -1.26 -9.86 10.52
C PRO A 400 -0.91 -9.40 9.09
N GLU A 401 -1.56 -8.33 8.63
CA GLU A 401 -1.36 -7.78 7.27
C GLU A 401 -0.05 -7.00 7.20
N ILE A 402 1.04 -7.68 6.79
CA ILE A 402 2.40 -7.10 6.72
C ILE A 402 2.51 -5.89 5.81
N GLU A 403 1.55 -5.68 4.92
CA GLU A 403 1.49 -4.56 3.99
C GLU A 403 1.35 -3.23 4.72
N PHE A 404 0.68 -3.20 5.87
CA PHE A 404 0.66 -2.00 6.70
C PHE A 404 2.04 -1.66 7.27
N LEU A 405 2.88 -2.67 7.56
CA LEU A 405 4.27 -2.41 7.92
C LEU A 405 5.06 -1.92 6.71
N ARG A 406 4.95 -2.56 5.54
CA ARG A 406 5.62 -2.11 4.30
C ARG A 406 5.28 -0.66 3.96
N LEU A 407 4.03 -0.26 4.16
CA LEU A 407 3.58 1.10 3.93
C LEU A 407 4.31 2.13 4.79
N VAL A 408 4.94 1.79 5.91
CA VAL A 408 5.77 2.73 6.70
C VAL A 408 6.84 3.38 5.82
N TRP A 409 7.46 2.60 4.93
CA TRP A 409 8.50 3.06 4.01
C TRP A 409 7.98 3.60 2.67
N GLY A 410 6.73 3.27 2.32
CA GLY A 410 6.08 3.73 1.11
C GLY A 410 6.40 2.89 -0.12
N TRP A 411 5.68 3.16 -1.22
CA TRP A 411 5.67 2.27 -2.38
C TRP A 411 6.95 2.32 -3.21
N ARG A 412 7.71 3.41 -3.14
CA ARG A 412 9.01 3.55 -3.82
C ARG A 412 10.04 2.60 -3.28
N VAL A 413 10.03 2.34 -1.97
CA VAL A 413 10.89 1.31 -1.36
C VAL A 413 10.50 -0.07 -1.88
N CYS A 414 9.20 -0.39 -1.95
CA CYS A 414 8.74 -1.64 -2.56
C CYS A 414 9.22 -1.79 -4.02
N GLN A 415 9.14 -0.72 -4.82
CA GLN A 415 9.61 -0.71 -6.22
C GLN A 415 11.11 -0.96 -6.36
N ARG A 416 11.92 -0.67 -5.34
CA ARG A 416 13.38 -0.91 -5.35
C ARG A 416 13.76 -2.29 -4.84
N MET A 417 12.92 -2.86 -3.98
CA MET A 417 13.15 -4.17 -3.39
C MET A 417 12.73 -5.34 -4.29
N TYR A 418 11.73 -5.13 -5.15
CA TYR A 418 11.08 -6.16 -5.97
C TYR A 418 10.98 -5.70 -7.41
#